data_AF-X1F3Z1-F1
#
_entry.id   AF-X1F3Z1-F1
#
_cell.length_a   1.000
_cell.length_b   1.000
_cell.length_c   1.000
_cell.angle_alpha   90.00
_cell.angle_beta   90.00
_cell.angle_gamma   90.00
#
_symmetry.space_group_name_H-M   'P 1'
#
loop_
_entity.id
_entity.type
_entity.pdbx_description
1 polymer ?
#
loop_
_entity_poly.entity_id
_entity_poly.type
_entity_poly.pdbx_seq_one_letter_code
_entity_poly.pdbx_strand_id
1 'polypeptide(L)'
;MAKDHELKSEYADRYQFADSGWRNFNNEARTDTEMYLNAQNSEKDEKNARMVGRYLYVINKLARQIDLLDGYEIRNRKILRYKPIGVEDDEVSRQHTALTTQQMNLMGGYDVMS
;
A
#
# COMPACT_ATOMS: atom_id res chain seq x y z
N MET A 1 30.10 19.06 -27.79
CA MET A 1 28.88 18.79 -28.57
C MET A 1 28.35 17.37 -28.34
N ALA A 2 29.18 16.31 -28.41
CA ALA A 2 28.74 14.92 -28.14
C ALA A 2 28.08 14.71 -26.75
N LYS A 3 28.71 15.22 -25.68
CA LYS A 3 28.18 15.13 -24.30
C LYS A 3 26.83 15.83 -24.08
N ASP A 4 26.53 16.90 -24.83
CA ASP A 4 25.28 17.67 -24.65
C ASP A 4 24.09 16.94 -25.31
N HIS A 5 24.35 16.24 -26.42
CA HIS A 5 23.35 15.40 -27.08
C HIS A 5 23.02 14.14 -26.27
N GLU A 6 24.04 13.48 -25.72
CA GLU A 6 23.87 12.32 -24.83
C GLU A 6 23.06 12.67 -23.58
N LEU A 7 23.35 13.81 -22.94
CA LEU A 7 22.65 14.24 -21.72
C LEU A 7 21.16 14.56 -21.98
N LYS A 8 20.86 15.16 -23.14
CA LYS A 8 19.47 15.44 -23.56
C LYS A 8 18.70 14.17 -23.90
N SER A 9 19.35 13.20 -24.54
CA SER A 9 18.76 11.89 -24.85
C SER A 9 18.47 11.12 -23.55
N GLU A 10 19.43 11.05 -22.63
CA GLU A 10 19.24 10.39 -21.35
C GLU A 10 18.12 11.05 -20.54
N TYR A 11 18.05 12.38 -20.52
CA TYR A 11 16.95 13.09 -19.88
C TYR A 11 15.60 12.73 -20.51
N ALA A 12 15.50 12.71 -21.85
CA ALA A 12 14.26 12.36 -22.54
C ALA A 12 13.81 10.92 -22.23
N ASP A 13 14.75 9.97 -22.23
CA ASP A 13 14.47 8.56 -21.91
C ASP A 13 13.99 8.40 -20.46
N ARG A 14 14.65 9.07 -19.51
CA ARG A 14 14.25 9.07 -18.09
C ARG A 14 12.89 9.74 -17.89
N TYR A 15 12.63 10.84 -18.60
CA TYR A 15 11.35 11.53 -18.54
C TYR A 15 10.24 10.65 -19.10
N GLN A 16 10.46 10.00 -20.24
CA GLN A 16 9.47 9.10 -20.85
C GLN A 16 9.18 7.88 -19.97
N PHE A 17 10.22 7.31 -19.34
CA PHE A 17 10.06 6.25 -18.36
C PHE A 17 9.23 6.71 -17.16
N ALA A 18 9.57 7.86 -16.59
CA ALA A 18 8.82 8.44 -15.48
C ALA A 18 7.37 8.74 -15.86
N ASP A 19 7.12 9.36 -17.02
CA ASP A 19 5.78 9.65 -17.52
C ASP A 19 4.94 8.38 -17.64
N SER A 20 5.51 7.31 -18.21
CA SER A 20 4.81 6.03 -18.35
C SER A 20 4.43 5.39 -16.99
N GLY A 21 5.26 5.55 -15.97
CA GLY A 21 4.99 5.04 -14.63
C GLY A 21 3.98 5.91 -13.88
N TRP A 22 4.26 7.21 -13.79
CA TRP A 22 3.44 8.18 -13.04
C TRP A 22 2.05 8.33 -13.64
N ARG A 23 1.90 8.32 -14.96
CA ARG A 23 0.60 8.47 -15.60
C ARG A 23 -0.37 7.35 -15.22
N ASN A 24 0.12 6.12 -15.14
CA ASN A 24 -0.69 4.97 -14.72
C ASN A 24 -0.95 5.02 -13.21
N PHE A 25 0.06 5.38 -12.41
CA PHE A 25 -0.06 5.48 -10.97
C PHE A 25 -1.03 6.58 -10.51
N ASN A 26 -1.06 7.73 -11.18
CA ASN A 26 -1.82 8.90 -10.73
C ASN A 26 -3.33 8.65 -10.53
N ASN A 27 -3.94 7.80 -11.37
CA ASN A 27 -5.35 7.47 -11.24
C ASN A 27 -5.61 6.65 -9.97
N GLU A 28 -4.78 5.63 -9.73
CA GLU A 28 -4.88 4.80 -8.53
C GLU A 28 -4.52 5.60 -7.27
N ALA A 29 -3.45 6.41 -7.34
CA ALA A 29 -3.02 7.27 -6.25
C ALA A 29 -4.11 8.24 -5.79
N ARG A 30 -4.93 8.75 -6.71
CA ARG A 30 -6.09 9.59 -6.37
C ARG A 30 -7.12 8.77 -5.60
N THR A 31 -7.48 7.58 -6.08
CA THR A 31 -8.42 6.67 -5.41
C THR A 31 -7.93 6.30 -4.01
N ASP A 32 -6.65 5.95 -3.88
CA ASP A 32 -6.01 5.61 -2.60
C ASP A 32 -6.05 6.79 -1.64
N THR A 33 -5.78 8.00 -2.14
CA THR A 33 -5.83 9.24 -1.34
C THR A 33 -7.25 9.55 -0.88
N GLU A 34 -8.25 9.40 -1.76
CA GLU A 34 -9.66 9.58 -1.41
C GLU A 34 -10.10 8.58 -0.33
N MET A 35 -9.67 7.31 -0.45
CA MET A 35 -9.93 6.28 0.55
C MET A 35 -9.27 6.61 1.89
N TYR A 36 -7.99 7.00 1.89
CA TYR A 36 -7.25 7.39 3.10
C TYR A 36 -7.90 8.59 3.81
N LEU A 37 -8.33 9.59 3.04
CA LEU A 37 -9.02 10.77 3.58
C LEU A 37 -10.48 10.49 3.96
N ASN A 38 -10.97 9.26 3.77
CA ASN A 38 -12.37 8.88 3.97
C ASN A 38 -13.35 9.78 3.20
N ALA A 39 -12.98 10.18 1.99
CA ALA A 39 -13.82 11.00 1.13
C ALA A 39 -15.08 10.20 0.73
N GLN A 40 -16.23 10.52 1.33
CA GLN A 40 -17.50 9.82 1.07
C GLN A 40 -18.42 10.56 0.11
N ASN A 41 -18.17 11.84 -0.14
CA ASN A 41 -19.02 12.69 -0.95
C ASN A 41 -18.18 13.32 -2.05
N SER A 42 -18.74 13.38 -3.25
CA SER A 42 -18.11 14.15 -4.33
C SER A 42 -18.25 15.65 -4.07
N GLU A 43 -17.40 16.45 -4.70
CA GLU A 43 -17.50 17.92 -4.68
C GLU A 43 -18.90 18.40 -5.11
N LYS A 44 -19.52 17.69 -6.07
CA LYS A 44 -20.88 17.98 -6.53
C LYS A 44 -21.93 17.77 -5.45
N ASP A 45 -21.80 16.70 -4.66
CA ASP A 45 -22.73 16.41 -3.57
C ASP A 45 -22.63 17.46 -2.47
N GLU A 46 -21.41 17.89 -2.14
CA GLU A 46 -21.18 18.97 -1.19
C GLU A 46 -21.80 20.28 -1.68
N LYS A 47 -21.58 20.64 -2.94
CA LYS A 47 -22.16 21.83 -3.55
C LYS A 47 -23.69 21.80 -3.52
N ASN A 48 -24.29 20.65 -3.83
CA ASN A 48 -25.74 20.46 -3.77
C ASN A 48 -26.28 20.58 -2.34
N ALA A 49 -25.60 19.99 -1.37
CA ALA A 49 -26.00 20.08 0.04
C ALA A 49 -25.95 21.53 0.55
N ARG A 50 -24.87 22.26 0.22
CA ARG A 50 -24.71 23.68 0.56
C ARG A 50 -25.81 24.55 -0.04
N MET A 51 -26.25 24.29 -1.28
CA MET A 51 -27.37 25.01 -1.91
C MET A 51 -28.69 24.86 -1.15
N VAL A 52 -28.89 23.73 -0.47
CA VAL A 52 -30.09 23.44 0.34
C VAL A 52 -29.86 23.84 1.82
N GLY A 53 -28.75 24.52 2.14
CA GLY A 53 -28.42 24.95 3.50
C GLY A 53 -28.08 23.78 4.44
N ARG A 54 -27.63 22.64 3.89
CA ARG A 54 -27.25 21.44 4.65
C ARG A 54 -25.75 21.25 4.63
N TYR A 55 -25.23 20.73 5.74
CA TYR A 55 -23.86 20.26 5.86
C TYR A 55 -23.84 18.73 5.78
N LEU A 56 -22.92 18.18 4.99
CA LEU A 56 -22.68 16.73 4.91
C LEU A 56 -21.79 16.30 6.08
N TYR A 57 -22.35 16.25 7.29
CA TYR A 57 -21.68 15.62 8.42
C TYR A 57 -21.71 14.10 8.21
N VAL A 58 -20.55 13.51 7.95
CA VAL A 58 -20.48 12.11 7.51
C VAL A 58 -20.25 11.19 8.71
N ILE A 59 -21.19 10.26 8.94
CA ILE A 59 -20.89 9.03 9.68
C ILE A 59 -20.12 8.14 8.71
N ASN A 60 -18.86 7.82 9.01
CA ASN A 60 -18.04 6.96 8.15
C ASN A 60 -18.63 5.55 8.10
N LYS A 61 -19.34 5.23 7.01
CA LYS A 61 -20.00 3.94 6.82
C LYS A 61 -19.04 2.77 6.58
N LEU A 62 -17.81 3.05 6.15
CA LEU A 62 -16.83 2.03 5.78
C LEU A 62 -15.87 1.69 6.92
N ALA A 63 -15.61 2.63 7.84
CA ALA A 63 -14.70 2.44 8.97
C ALA A 63 -14.95 1.12 9.70
N ARG A 64 -16.20 0.83 10.08
CA ARG A 64 -16.54 -0.42 10.77
C ARG A 64 -16.18 -1.69 9.97
N GLN A 65 -16.36 -1.66 8.65
CA GLN A 65 -16.03 -2.82 7.81
C GLN A 65 -14.52 -2.97 7.67
N ILE A 66 -13.80 -1.85 7.54
CA ILE A 66 -12.33 -1.82 7.52
C ILE A 66 -11.80 -2.38 8.84
N ASP A 67 -12.28 -1.90 9.99
CA ASP A 67 -11.86 -2.37 11.32
C ASP A 67 -12.10 -3.88 11.51
N LEU A 68 -13.21 -4.41 10.98
CA LEU A 68 -13.52 -5.84 11.06
C LEU A 68 -12.56 -6.68 10.22
N LEU A 69 -12.21 -6.23 9.02
CA LEU A 69 -11.28 -6.91 8.12
C LEU A 69 -9.85 -6.82 8.66
N ASP A 70 -9.40 -5.63 9.04
CA ASP A 70 -8.09 -5.40 9.63
C ASP A 70 -7.89 -6.24 10.90
N GLY A 71 -8.84 -6.20 11.83
CA GLY A 71 -8.81 -7.04 13.02
C GLY A 71 -8.87 -8.55 12.73
N TYR A 72 -9.40 -8.98 11.58
CA TYR A 72 -9.33 -10.38 11.14
C TYR A 72 -7.94 -10.72 10.57
N GLU A 73 -7.37 -9.85 9.74
CA GLU A 73 -6.04 -10.03 9.14
C GLU A 73 -4.93 -10.01 10.21
N ILE A 74 -4.99 -9.10 11.19
CA ILE A 74 -4.06 -9.07 12.34
C ILE A 74 -4.10 -10.39 13.12
N ARG A 75 -5.30 -10.93 13.36
CA ARG A 75 -5.47 -12.22 14.06
C ARG A 75 -4.93 -13.40 13.26
N ASN A 76 -5.08 -13.36 11.94
CA ASN A 76 -4.64 -14.43 11.03
C ASN A 76 -3.35 -14.07 10.29
N ARG A 77 -2.52 -13.20 10.88
CA ARG A 77 -1.35 -12.63 10.22
C ARG A 77 -0.49 -13.71 9.59
N LYS A 78 -0.09 -13.47 8.33
CA LYS A 78 0.75 -14.41 7.59
C LYS A 78 2.16 -14.35 8.17
N ILE A 79 2.64 -15.49 8.66
CA ILE A 79 4.00 -15.64 9.20
C ILE A 79 4.90 -16.15 8.08
N LEU A 80 6.03 -15.48 7.87
CA LEU A 80 7.07 -15.97 6.98
C LEU A 80 7.68 -17.25 7.58
N ARG A 81 7.57 -18.36 6.85
CA ARG A 81 8.09 -19.67 7.26
C ARG A 81 8.86 -20.32 6.13
N TYR A 82 10.02 -20.88 6.45
CA TYR A 82 10.78 -21.72 5.53
C TYR A 82 10.25 -23.15 5.61
N LYS A 83 9.97 -23.73 4.45
CA LYS A 83 9.51 -25.11 4.31
C LYS A 83 10.65 -25.94 3.71
N PRO A 84 10.96 -27.12 4.27
CA PRO A 84 11.96 -28.00 3.69
C PRO A 84 11.49 -28.56 2.34
N ILE A 85 12.43 -28.76 1.43
CA ILE A 85 12.19 -29.41 0.13
C ILE A 85 12.45 -30.91 0.25
N GLY A 86 13.52 -31.31 0.94
CA GLY A 86 13.87 -32.69 1.28
C GLY A 86 13.84 -32.98 2.79
N VAL A 87 14.09 -34.24 3.18
CA VAL A 87 14.09 -34.64 4.60
C VAL A 87 15.33 -34.11 5.32
N GLU A 88 16.46 -34.05 4.60
CA GLU A 88 17.73 -33.49 5.04
C GLU A 88 17.65 -31.99 5.44
N ASP A 89 16.69 -31.25 4.88
CA ASP A 89 16.55 -29.82 5.10
C ASP A 89 15.61 -29.45 6.25
N ASP A 90 14.95 -30.43 6.89
CA ASP A 90 13.90 -30.16 7.90
C ASP A 90 14.46 -29.41 9.10
N GLU A 91 15.63 -29.82 9.59
CA GLU A 91 16.26 -29.18 10.75
C GLU A 91 16.70 -27.75 10.43
N VAL A 92 17.35 -27.55 9.29
CA VAL A 92 17.82 -26.23 8.82
C VAL A 92 16.63 -25.28 8.59
N SER A 93 15.57 -25.76 7.96
CA SER A 93 14.35 -24.98 7.70
C SER A 93 13.67 -24.53 9.00
N ARG A 94 13.67 -25.38 10.03
CA ARG A 94 13.16 -25.03 11.36
C ARG A 94 14.01 -23.96 12.04
N GLN A 95 15.34 -24.12 12.01
CA GLN A 95 16.27 -23.15 12.60
C GLN A 95 16.14 -21.77 11.93
N HIS A 96 16.09 -21.73 10.59
CA HIS A 96 15.89 -20.49 9.84
C HIS A 96 14.54 -19.84 10.15
N THR A 97 13.46 -20.62 10.21
CA THR A 97 12.14 -20.09 10.58
C THR A 97 12.16 -19.47 11.97
N ALA A 98 12.84 -20.10 12.94
CA ALA A 98 12.94 -19.57 14.30
C ALA A 98 13.70 -18.23 14.34
N LEU A 99 14.85 -18.16 13.67
CA LEU A 99 15.66 -16.93 13.59
C LEU A 99 14.91 -15.79 12.92
N THR A 100 14.25 -16.05 11.78
CA THR A 100 13.48 -15.02 11.07
C THR A 100 12.28 -14.57 11.89
N THR A 101 11.57 -15.48 12.56
CA THR A 101 10.47 -15.11 13.46
C THR A 101 10.96 -14.21 14.59
N GLN A 102 12.12 -14.53 15.18
CA GLN A 102 12.73 -13.71 16.23
C GLN A 102 13.08 -12.30 15.72
N GLN A 103 13.72 -12.20 14.54
CA GLN A 103 14.06 -10.91 13.93
C GLN A 103 12.82 -10.08 13.61
N MET A 104 11.79 -10.70 13.02
CA MET A 104 10.53 -10.03 12.70
C MET A 104 9.82 -9.51 13.95
N ASN A 105 9.87 -10.25 15.06
CA ASN A 105 9.32 -9.77 16.33
C ASN A 105 10.15 -8.62 16.93
N LEU A 106 11.48 -8.72 16.92
CA LEU A 106 12.37 -7.71 17.52
C LEU A 106 12.32 -6.36 16.78
N MET A 107 12.19 -6.41 15.45
CA MET A 107 12.20 -5.22 14.60
C MET A 107 10.80 -4.68 14.28
N GLY A 108 9.74 -5.25 14.89
CA GLY A 108 8.37 -4.88 14.54
C GLY A 108 8.01 -5.19 13.08
N GLY A 109 8.70 -6.14 12.44
CA GLY A 109 8.49 -6.47 11.03
C GLY A 109 7.08 -6.97 10.73
N TYR A 110 6.38 -7.56 11.70
CA TYR A 110 4.97 -7.92 11.54
C TYR A 110 4.04 -6.72 11.52
N ASP A 111 4.39 -5.63 12.21
CA ASP A 111 3.59 -4.38 12.25
C ASP A 111 3.75 -3.58 10.94
N VAL A 112 4.84 -3.80 10.19
CA VAL A 112 5.05 -3.21 8.86
C VAL A 112 4.27 -3.97 7.78
N MET A 113 3.99 -5.25 8.00
CA MET A 113 3.26 -6.11 7.05
C MET A 113 1.75 -6.12 7.29
N SER A 114 1.29 -5.72 8.48
CA SER A 114 -0.13 -5.61 8.85
C SER A 114 -0.65 -4.20 8.60
#